data_AF-A0A8J2SHX9-F1
#
_entry.id   AF-A0A8J2SHX9-F1
#
_cell.length_a   1.000
_cell.length_b   1.000
_cell.length_c   1.000
_cell.angle_alpha   90.00
_cell.angle_beta   90.00
_cell.angle_gamma   90.00
#
_symmetry.space_group_name_H-M   'P 1'
#
loop_
_entity.id
_entity.type
_entity.pdbx_description
1 polymer ?
#
loop_
_entity_poly.entity_id
_entity_poly.type
_entity_poly.pdbx_seq_one_letter_code
_entity_poly.pdbx_strand_id
1 'polypeptide(L)'
;MALRIKSLAVAAPSIEQLCTKFAAKLQEAKPDALLWLTDSQQTAAVAKVASRACASIGARTDAGLIGGGSEYYGPPGAEARVSALAIQNAGAVTPFYSPPEGLPELDDWASLASAPPEQAPPLFLLAAPPANAAFDLEGWLARMDSALPWSRKVGGVVCSDRLFLNDQATDGGVVGLAFRDCDMQAVVSQGAAPFGRSMVITRADGNVVRELDGGPVHEVLDPVLQDFMLDEPGNLMVGVEVPTAAAAEGGPVVEEDRPYVVRQLLGFDRDASALAIGAAPDLVREGVRIRLHAFSASNARNELANAAERLDGTTGGGLMVPCVGRGPALYGADGVESEALGPSLELAGFFANGEIGPVGGRTFVHTFSTSVGLRGGVKQLKTKAEFDAELAAAGGKLVVVDFTATWCGPCQMIAPLFAELSEKNPDVVFVKVDVDENQETAAACGINCMPTFQFYKNGAKAFEMQGADPNQLTAKVAALK
;
A
#
# COMPACT_ATOMS: atom_id res chain seq x y z
N MET A 1 19.74 -1.98 -11.48
CA MET A 1 19.14 -3.22 -12.04
C MET A 1 17.72 -3.32 -11.50
N ALA A 2 16.73 -3.78 -12.28
CA ALA A 2 15.33 -3.76 -11.85
C ALA A 2 15.05 -4.77 -10.73
N LEU A 3 14.36 -4.38 -9.65
CA LEU A 3 13.76 -5.30 -8.66
C LEU A 3 13.06 -6.42 -9.42
N ARG A 4 13.29 -7.68 -9.05
CA ARG A 4 12.56 -8.83 -9.59
C ARG A 4 11.97 -9.63 -8.45
N ILE A 5 10.69 -9.91 -8.57
CA ILE A 5 9.91 -10.64 -7.58
C ILE A 5 9.45 -11.94 -8.24
N LYS A 6 10.15 -13.05 -7.94
CA LYS A 6 9.77 -14.37 -8.48
C LYS A 6 9.03 -15.16 -7.43
N SER A 7 7.80 -15.54 -7.75
CA SER A 7 6.99 -16.45 -6.93
C SER A 7 7.02 -17.89 -7.46
N LEU A 8 6.93 -18.87 -6.58
CA LEU A 8 6.65 -20.26 -6.93
C LEU A 8 5.75 -20.86 -5.86
N ALA A 9 4.62 -21.41 -6.28
CA ALA A 9 3.76 -22.24 -5.45
C ALA A 9 3.85 -23.69 -5.93
N VAL A 10 3.97 -24.64 -5.01
CA VAL A 10 3.84 -26.07 -5.32
C VAL A 10 2.95 -26.75 -4.27
N ALA A 11 2.08 -27.65 -4.72
CA ALA A 11 1.49 -28.67 -3.85
C ALA A 11 2.64 -29.59 -3.40
N ALA A 12 2.85 -29.76 -2.10
CA ALA A 12 4.04 -30.45 -1.62
C ALA A 12 3.78 -31.96 -1.41
N PRO A 13 4.64 -32.84 -1.99
CA PRO A 13 4.89 -34.16 -1.41
C PRO A 13 6.06 -34.15 -0.42
N SER A 14 7.01 -33.19 -0.52
CA SER A 14 8.00 -32.91 0.52
C SER A 14 8.65 -31.53 0.29
N ILE A 15 8.95 -30.80 1.37
CA ILE A 15 9.48 -29.43 1.31
C ILE A 15 10.85 -29.40 0.60
N GLU A 16 11.64 -30.48 0.64
CA GLU A 16 12.94 -30.61 -0.04
C GLU A 16 12.83 -30.56 -1.59
N GLN A 17 11.76 -31.12 -2.16
CA GLN A 17 11.50 -31.04 -3.60
C GLN A 17 11.18 -29.60 -4.04
N LEU A 18 10.53 -28.83 -3.16
CA LEU A 18 10.25 -27.42 -3.39
C LEU A 18 11.54 -26.61 -3.43
N CYS A 19 12.44 -26.79 -2.47
CA CYS A 19 13.74 -26.12 -2.44
C CYS A 19 14.53 -26.35 -3.73
N THR A 20 14.54 -27.59 -4.22
CA THR A 20 15.22 -27.97 -5.47
C THR A 20 14.60 -27.27 -6.69
N LYS A 21 13.26 -27.25 -6.80
CA LYS A 21 12.54 -26.56 -7.88
C LYS A 21 12.75 -25.05 -7.83
N PHE A 22 12.79 -24.48 -6.63
CA PHE A 22 12.99 -23.04 -6.43
C PHE A 22 14.40 -22.62 -6.83
N ALA A 23 15.43 -23.34 -6.38
CA ALA A 23 16.82 -23.12 -6.77
C ALA A 23 17.00 -23.17 -8.31
N ALA A 24 16.33 -24.10 -8.99
CA ALA A 24 16.33 -24.18 -10.45
C ALA A 24 15.66 -22.97 -11.13
N LYS A 25 14.56 -22.44 -10.58
CA LYS A 25 13.83 -21.28 -11.14
C LYS A 25 14.59 -19.95 -11.01
N LEU A 26 15.52 -19.86 -10.05
CA LEU A 26 16.35 -18.68 -9.83
C LEU A 26 17.50 -18.53 -10.84
N GLN A 27 17.77 -19.54 -11.70
CA GLN A 27 18.76 -19.48 -12.80
C GLN A 27 20.11 -18.88 -12.36
N GLU A 28 20.66 -19.34 -11.24
CA GLU A 28 21.95 -18.90 -10.65
C GLU A 28 22.00 -17.46 -10.09
N ALA A 29 20.94 -16.65 -10.23
CA ALA A 29 20.90 -15.31 -9.65
C ALA A 29 20.50 -15.36 -8.16
N LYS A 30 21.41 -14.94 -7.27
CA LYS A 30 21.19 -14.92 -5.82
C LYS A 30 20.17 -13.85 -5.44
N PRO A 31 19.09 -14.19 -4.69
CA PRO A 31 18.15 -13.20 -4.19
C PRO A 31 18.73 -12.40 -3.01
N ASP A 32 18.31 -11.15 -2.88
CA ASP A 32 18.65 -10.29 -1.73
C ASP A 32 17.87 -10.73 -0.48
N ALA A 33 16.60 -11.10 -0.68
CA ALA A 33 15.74 -11.65 0.36
C ALA A 33 14.86 -12.78 -0.17
N LEU A 34 14.57 -13.74 0.71
CA LEU A 34 13.59 -14.79 0.47
C LEU A 34 12.49 -14.73 1.51
N LEU A 35 11.25 -14.66 1.04
CA LEU A 35 10.05 -14.67 1.87
C LEU A 35 9.29 -16.00 1.68
N TRP A 36 9.05 -16.70 2.79
CA TRP A 36 8.35 -17.98 2.78
C TRP A 36 6.93 -17.83 3.31
N LEU A 37 5.95 -18.38 2.58
CA LEU A 37 4.52 -18.36 2.90
C LEU A 37 3.99 -19.80 2.88
N THR A 38 3.19 -20.22 3.87
CA THR A 38 2.64 -21.58 3.90
C THR A 38 1.29 -21.64 4.60
N ASP A 39 0.42 -22.52 4.10
CA ASP A 39 -0.86 -22.89 4.73
C ASP A 39 -0.72 -24.08 5.71
N SER A 40 0.50 -24.60 5.91
CA SER A 40 0.74 -25.80 6.73
C SER A 40 0.67 -25.51 8.23
N GLN A 41 -0.03 -26.37 8.97
CA GLN A 41 0.04 -26.39 10.44
C GLN A 41 1.41 -26.88 10.97
N GLN A 42 2.28 -27.46 10.12
CA GLN A 42 3.62 -27.93 10.51
C GLN A 42 4.69 -26.83 10.40
N THR A 43 4.39 -25.65 10.92
CA THR A 43 5.18 -24.42 10.76
C THR A 43 6.65 -24.56 11.15
N ALA A 44 6.95 -25.26 12.24
CA ALA A 44 8.33 -25.48 12.71
C ALA A 44 9.18 -26.38 11.78
N ALA A 45 8.55 -27.35 11.11
CA ALA A 45 9.24 -28.18 10.13
C ALA A 45 9.53 -27.38 8.85
N VAL A 46 8.56 -26.56 8.41
CA VAL A 46 8.71 -25.65 7.27
C VAL A 46 9.82 -24.64 7.52
N ALA A 47 9.89 -24.01 8.69
CA ALA A 47 10.93 -23.04 9.03
C ALA A 47 12.36 -23.62 8.97
N LYS A 48 12.57 -24.83 9.52
CA LYS A 48 13.88 -25.51 9.46
C LYS A 48 14.31 -25.83 8.03
N VAL A 49 13.37 -26.19 7.17
CA VAL A 49 13.68 -26.49 5.76
C VAL A 49 13.89 -25.20 4.97
N ALA A 50 13.09 -24.16 5.23
CA ALA A 50 13.25 -22.83 4.64
C ALA A 50 14.66 -22.26 4.90
N SER A 51 15.13 -22.28 6.16
CA SER A 51 16.49 -21.84 6.51
C SER A 51 17.59 -22.60 5.76
N ARG A 52 17.45 -23.93 5.60
CA ARG A 52 18.40 -24.75 4.83
C ARG A 52 18.36 -24.41 3.33
N ALA A 53 17.17 -24.18 2.79
CA ALA A 53 16.97 -23.81 1.40
C ALA A 53 17.64 -22.48 1.09
N CYS A 54 17.47 -21.48 1.95
CA CYS A 54 18.10 -20.18 1.83
C CYS A 54 19.63 -20.26 1.81
N ALA A 55 20.22 -21.03 2.73
CA ALA A 55 21.66 -21.28 2.75
C ALA A 55 22.15 -21.94 1.44
N SER A 56 21.37 -22.85 0.86
CA SER A 56 21.71 -23.51 -0.42
C SER A 56 21.55 -22.61 -1.65
N ILE A 57 20.62 -21.66 -1.61
CA ILE A 57 20.36 -20.68 -2.68
C ILE A 57 21.33 -19.48 -2.59
N GLY A 58 21.94 -19.25 -1.42
CA GLY A 58 22.89 -18.17 -1.19
C GLY A 58 22.22 -16.80 -1.03
N ALA A 59 20.99 -16.76 -0.50
CA ALA A 59 20.29 -15.53 -0.15
C ALA A 59 21.05 -14.77 0.96
N ARG A 60 20.99 -13.43 0.96
CA ARG A 60 21.66 -12.62 2.00
C ARG A 60 20.89 -12.58 3.32
N THR A 61 19.56 -12.63 3.26
CA THR A 61 18.66 -12.55 4.43
C THR A 61 17.39 -13.38 4.23
N ASP A 62 16.88 -13.95 5.34
CA ASP A 62 15.71 -14.83 5.36
C ASP A 62 14.62 -14.29 6.30
N ALA A 63 13.38 -14.18 5.82
CA ALA A 63 12.23 -13.96 6.68
C ALA A 63 11.10 -14.94 6.32
N GLY A 64 10.52 -15.57 7.33
CA GLY A 64 9.41 -16.51 7.17
C GLY A 64 8.10 -15.88 7.64
N LEU A 65 7.27 -15.41 6.71
CA LEU A 65 5.93 -14.96 7.05
C LEU A 65 4.96 -16.11 6.81
N ILE A 66 4.63 -16.85 7.86
CA ILE A 66 3.72 -17.98 7.72
C ILE A 66 2.28 -17.48 7.65
N GLY A 67 1.80 -17.34 6.42
CA GLY A 67 0.41 -17.07 6.07
C GLY A 67 -0.05 -18.00 4.95
N GLY A 68 -1.31 -18.39 5.01
CA GLY A 68 -1.93 -19.29 4.03
C GLY A 68 -2.31 -18.59 2.73
N GLY A 69 -1.97 -19.24 1.62
CA GLY A 69 -2.61 -19.03 0.32
C GLY A 69 -1.74 -18.38 -0.78
N SER A 70 -1.78 -19.00 -1.96
CA SER A 70 -2.03 -18.31 -3.24
C SER A 70 -3.56 -18.11 -3.36
N GLU A 71 -4.09 -17.39 -4.36
CA GLU A 71 -5.52 -17.43 -4.71
C GLU A 71 -5.92 -18.87 -5.04
N TYR A 72 -6.31 -19.62 -4.00
CA TYR A 72 -6.65 -21.02 -4.08
C TYR A 72 -7.66 -21.31 -2.98
N TYR A 73 -8.91 -21.43 -3.39
CA TYR A 73 -10.05 -21.71 -2.53
C TYR A 73 -10.22 -23.23 -2.45
N GLY A 74 -9.26 -23.89 -1.82
CA GLY A 74 -9.32 -25.33 -1.57
C GLY A 74 -10.18 -25.64 -0.34
N PRO A 75 -10.97 -26.73 -0.34
CA PRO A 75 -11.66 -27.18 0.86
C PRO A 75 -10.66 -27.54 1.99
N PRO A 76 -11.06 -27.43 3.27
CA PRO A 76 -10.23 -27.84 4.40
C PRO A 76 -9.70 -29.27 4.23
N GLY A 77 -8.38 -29.46 4.37
CA GLY A 77 -7.73 -30.78 4.25
C GLY A 77 -6.97 -31.05 2.95
N ALA A 78 -6.80 -30.05 2.08
CA ALA A 78 -5.88 -30.14 0.94
C ALA A 78 -4.40 -30.22 1.40
N GLU A 79 -3.54 -30.82 0.56
CA GLU A 79 -2.10 -30.96 0.80
C GLU A 79 -1.44 -29.60 1.13
N ALA A 80 -0.52 -29.60 2.11
CA ALA A 80 0.23 -28.42 2.51
C ALA A 80 0.93 -27.78 1.29
N ARG A 81 0.71 -26.48 1.10
CA ARG A 81 1.35 -25.67 0.08
C ARG A 81 2.31 -24.69 0.73
N VAL A 82 3.44 -24.54 0.06
CA VAL A 82 4.45 -23.57 0.41
C VAL A 82 4.68 -22.73 -0.84
N SER A 83 4.62 -21.42 -0.65
CA SER A 83 5.03 -20.43 -1.65
C SER A 83 6.30 -19.75 -1.16
N ALA A 84 7.22 -19.50 -2.07
CA ALA A 84 8.41 -18.70 -1.77
C ALA A 84 8.48 -17.52 -2.74
N LEU A 85 8.95 -16.41 -2.21
CA LEU A 85 9.09 -15.15 -2.92
C LEU A 85 10.54 -14.71 -2.87
N ALA A 86 11.20 -14.74 -4.03
CA ALA A 86 12.56 -14.25 -4.19
C ALA A 86 12.54 -12.80 -4.65
N ILE A 87 13.21 -11.95 -3.87
CA ILE A 87 13.36 -10.54 -4.16
C ILE A 87 14.82 -10.32 -4.60
N GLN A 88 15.01 -9.86 -5.83
CA GLN A 88 16.32 -9.57 -6.42
C GLN A 88 16.42 -8.08 -6.76
N ASN A 89 17.61 -7.51 -6.68
CA ASN A 89 17.88 -6.08 -6.92
C ASN A 89 17.09 -5.13 -6.01
N ALA A 90 16.86 -5.55 -4.77
CA ALA A 90 16.23 -4.75 -3.71
C ALA A 90 17.20 -3.85 -2.95
N GLY A 91 18.49 -3.87 -3.29
CA GLY A 91 19.50 -3.16 -2.51
C GLY A 91 19.74 -3.85 -1.16
N ALA A 92 19.76 -3.07 -0.09
CA ALA A 92 19.88 -3.61 1.27
C ALA A 92 18.48 -3.93 1.83
N VAL A 93 18.23 -5.22 2.09
CA VAL A 93 17.04 -5.69 2.81
C VAL A 93 17.44 -6.05 4.23
N THR A 94 16.75 -5.49 5.22
CA THR A 94 17.03 -5.79 6.63
C THR A 94 15.81 -6.43 7.31
N PRO A 95 15.90 -7.69 7.73
CA PRO A 95 14.88 -8.33 8.55
C PRO A 95 14.89 -7.78 9.98
N PHE A 96 13.71 -7.65 10.60
CA PHE A 96 13.57 -7.27 12.01
C PHE A 96 12.39 -8.00 12.66
N TYR A 97 12.44 -8.02 14.00
CA TYR A 97 11.37 -8.50 14.86
C TYR A 97 11.10 -7.44 15.95
N SER A 98 9.82 -7.14 16.17
CA SER A 98 9.36 -6.31 17.29
C SER A 98 8.52 -7.18 18.23
N PRO A 99 8.92 -7.37 19.50
CA PRO A 99 8.15 -8.13 20.46
C PRO A 99 6.85 -7.41 20.88
N PRO A 100 5.89 -8.12 21.52
CA PRO A 100 4.64 -7.52 21.97
C PRO A 100 4.80 -6.33 22.93
N GLU A 101 5.81 -6.38 23.82
CA GLU A 101 5.94 -5.42 24.92
C GLU A 101 6.64 -4.10 24.55
N GLY A 102 7.06 -3.88 23.30
CA GLY A 102 7.80 -2.68 22.95
C GLY A 102 7.86 -2.37 21.46
N LEU A 103 8.02 -1.07 21.14
CA LEU A 103 8.69 -0.69 19.90
C LEU A 103 10.18 -1.02 20.07
N PRO A 104 10.90 -1.41 19.02
CA PRO A 104 12.36 -1.43 19.08
C PRO A 104 12.85 -0.02 19.42
N GLU A 105 13.95 0.10 20.16
CA GLU A 105 14.48 1.41 20.54
C GLU A 105 14.71 2.24 19.28
N LEU A 106 14.32 3.52 19.31
CA LEU A 106 14.37 4.43 18.15
C LEU A 106 15.77 4.49 17.50
N ASP A 107 16.82 4.19 18.28
CA ASP A 107 18.21 4.09 17.82
C ASP A 107 18.48 2.86 16.93
N ASP A 108 17.81 1.72 17.20
CA ASP A 108 17.87 0.54 16.32
C ASP A 108 17.24 0.85 14.96
N TRP A 109 16.17 1.65 14.95
CA TRP A 109 15.50 2.07 13.72
C TRP A 109 16.30 3.09 12.94
N ALA A 110 16.95 4.07 13.58
CA ALA A 110 17.84 5.01 12.90
C ALA A 110 18.99 4.28 12.17
N SER A 111 19.44 3.15 12.70
CA SER A 111 20.43 2.28 12.05
C SER A 111 19.86 1.51 10.84
N LEU A 112 18.61 1.05 10.92
CA LEU A 112 17.85 0.44 9.80
C LEU A 112 17.47 1.46 8.71
N ALA A 113 17.20 2.69 9.13
CA ALA A 113 16.81 3.87 8.37
C ALA A 113 17.98 4.73 7.90
N SER A 114 19.23 4.27 8.04
CA SER A 114 20.45 5.10 7.91
C SER A 114 20.76 5.67 6.51
N ALA A 115 19.77 5.80 5.62
CA ALA A 115 19.83 6.66 4.44
C ALA A 115 19.12 7.98 4.76
N PRO A 116 19.57 9.13 4.21
CA PRO A 116 18.84 10.39 4.36
C PRO A 116 17.35 10.21 3.97
N PRO A 117 16.39 10.63 4.83
CA PRO A 117 14.94 10.45 4.63
C PRO A 117 14.39 10.90 3.27
N GLU A 118 15.12 11.76 2.57
CA GLU A 118 14.70 12.48 1.38
C GLU A 118 14.98 11.73 0.06
N GLN A 119 15.72 10.61 0.07
CA GLN A 119 16.23 10.00 -1.18
C GLN A 119 15.47 8.73 -1.63
N ALA A 120 14.99 7.90 -0.70
CA ALA A 120 14.19 6.70 -0.97
C ALA A 120 13.55 6.18 0.33
N PRO A 121 12.26 6.45 0.61
CA PRO A 121 11.64 5.97 1.83
C PRO A 121 11.59 4.43 1.82
N PRO A 122 12.03 3.76 2.89
CA PRO A 122 11.94 2.32 3.00
C PRO A 122 10.49 1.88 3.00
N LEU A 123 10.24 0.80 2.26
CA LEU A 123 9.05 0.01 2.43
C LEU A 123 9.30 -0.98 3.57
N PHE A 124 8.35 -1.07 4.48
CA PHE A 124 8.27 -2.14 5.45
C PHE A 124 7.22 -3.13 5.01
N LEU A 125 7.65 -4.37 4.75
CA LEU A 125 6.74 -5.50 4.69
C LEU A 125 6.53 -6.00 6.12
N LEU A 126 5.29 -5.98 6.60
CA LEU A 126 4.91 -6.38 7.94
C LEU A 126 4.05 -7.64 7.94
N ALA A 127 4.28 -8.52 8.91
CA ALA A 127 3.29 -9.47 9.34
C ALA A 127 3.12 -9.41 10.84
N ALA A 128 1.88 -9.54 11.28
CA ALA A 128 1.52 -9.74 12.67
C ALA A 128 0.69 -11.04 12.78
N PRO A 129 0.81 -11.83 13.84
CA PRO A 129 -0.13 -12.92 14.10
C PRO A 129 -1.53 -12.33 14.38
N PRO A 130 -2.60 -13.15 14.33
CA PRO A 130 -3.92 -12.73 14.76
C PRO A 130 -3.86 -12.07 16.13
N ALA A 131 -4.67 -11.02 16.31
CA ALA A 131 -4.71 -10.29 17.58
C ALA A 131 -4.97 -11.28 18.73
N ASN A 132 -3.96 -11.47 19.58
CA ASN A 132 -4.15 -11.94 20.94
C ASN A 132 -4.28 -10.70 21.84
N ALA A 133 -4.86 -10.85 23.03
CA ALA A 133 -5.05 -9.72 23.95
C ALA A 133 -3.74 -9.02 24.39
N ALA A 134 -2.57 -9.52 23.98
CA ALA A 134 -1.26 -9.06 24.42
C ALA A 134 -0.58 -8.07 23.45
N PHE A 135 -1.04 -7.91 22.20
CA PHE A 135 -0.40 -7.03 21.23
C PHE A 135 -1.34 -6.03 20.56
N ASP A 136 -1.14 -4.74 20.86
CA ASP A 136 -1.83 -3.61 20.23
C ASP A 136 -1.12 -3.21 18.92
N LEU A 137 -1.52 -3.85 17.82
CA LEU A 137 -0.96 -3.60 16.48
C LEU A 137 -1.27 -2.20 15.97
N GLU A 138 -2.50 -1.68 16.15
CA GLU A 138 -2.84 -0.33 15.68
C GLU A 138 -2.05 0.74 16.43
N GLY A 139 -1.91 0.62 17.75
CA GLY A 139 -1.05 1.50 18.53
C GLY A 139 0.44 1.34 18.20
N TRP A 140 0.89 0.15 17.80
CA TRP A 140 2.25 -0.06 17.29
C TRP A 140 2.48 0.65 15.95
N LEU A 141 1.55 0.53 15.00
CA LEU A 141 1.62 1.21 13.70
C LEU A 141 1.61 2.74 13.85
N ALA A 142 0.73 3.28 14.70
CA ALA A 142 0.67 4.71 14.97
C ALA A 142 1.99 5.26 15.54
N ARG A 143 2.63 4.49 16.43
CA ARG A 143 3.95 4.81 16.97
C ARG A 143 5.04 4.74 15.89
N MET A 144 4.99 3.75 15.00
CA MET A 144 5.90 3.63 13.87
C MET A 144 5.75 4.78 12.86
N ASP A 145 4.51 5.23 12.58
CA ASP A 145 4.26 6.40 11.74
C ASP A 145 4.80 7.69 12.38
N SER A 146 4.66 7.83 13.70
CA SER A 146 5.24 8.98 14.41
C SER A 146 6.77 8.98 14.36
N ALA A 147 7.39 7.81 14.40
CA ALA A 147 8.84 7.66 14.36
C ALA A 147 9.41 7.80 12.94
N LEU A 148 8.69 7.26 11.95
CA LEU A 148 9.12 7.15 10.56
C LEU A 148 7.99 7.61 9.62
N PRO A 149 7.61 8.91 9.64
CA PRO A 149 6.45 9.43 8.92
C PRO A 149 6.58 9.35 7.39
N TRP A 150 7.81 9.30 6.89
CA TRP A 150 8.13 9.18 5.47
C TRP A 150 8.13 7.73 4.98
N SER A 151 8.17 6.73 5.86
CA SER A 151 8.24 5.33 5.44
C SER A 151 6.87 4.76 5.08
N ARG A 152 6.86 3.86 4.10
CA ARG A 152 5.65 3.15 3.68
C ARG A 152 5.60 1.80 4.38
N LYS A 153 4.41 1.38 4.82
CA LYS A 153 4.21 0.08 5.47
C LYS A 153 3.09 -0.66 4.75
N VAL A 154 3.39 -1.87 4.28
CA VAL A 154 2.44 -2.78 3.66
C VAL A 154 2.56 -4.13 4.35
N GLY A 155 1.47 -4.83 4.53
CA GLY A 155 1.53 -6.13 5.18
C GLY A 155 0.17 -6.69 5.49
N GLY A 156 0.14 -7.59 6.46
CA GLY A 156 -1.13 -8.12 6.95
C GLY A 156 -1.01 -8.91 8.24
N VAL A 157 -2.15 -9.06 8.88
CA VAL A 157 -2.39 -9.98 9.99
C VAL A 157 -2.51 -11.38 9.39
N VAL A 158 -1.52 -12.23 9.60
CA VAL A 158 -1.53 -13.61 9.10
C VAL A 158 -2.53 -14.46 9.87
N CYS A 159 -2.89 -15.63 9.34
CA CYS A 159 -3.77 -16.58 10.03
C CYS A 159 -3.04 -17.48 11.04
N SER A 160 -1.71 -17.40 11.14
CA SER A 160 -0.90 -18.25 12.03
C SER A 160 -0.53 -17.52 13.31
N ASP A 161 -0.59 -18.23 14.44
CA ASP A 161 -0.18 -17.71 15.75
C ASP A 161 1.35 -17.54 15.89
N ARG A 162 2.13 -18.00 14.90
CA ARG A 162 3.60 -17.95 14.93
C ARG A 162 4.18 -17.39 13.64
N LEU A 163 5.00 -16.35 13.78
CA LEU A 163 5.86 -15.83 12.71
C LEU A 163 7.30 -16.31 12.90
N PHE A 164 8.09 -16.29 11.83
CA PHE A 164 9.48 -16.73 11.88
C PHE A 164 10.41 -15.68 11.28
N LEU A 165 11.53 -15.45 11.95
CA LEU A 165 12.63 -14.66 11.41
C LEU A 165 13.87 -15.55 11.35
N ASN A 166 14.39 -15.78 10.14
CA ASN A 166 15.38 -16.82 9.88
C ASN A 166 14.88 -18.21 10.38
N ASP A 167 15.58 -18.80 11.34
CA ASP A 167 15.25 -20.10 11.96
C ASP A 167 14.54 -19.98 13.32
N GLN A 168 14.24 -18.76 13.78
CA GLN A 168 13.63 -18.49 15.08
C GLN A 168 12.13 -18.24 14.95
N ALA A 169 11.34 -18.96 15.74
CA ALA A 169 9.92 -18.67 15.94
C ALA A 169 9.76 -17.49 16.89
N THR A 170 8.77 -16.66 16.63
CA THR A 170 8.35 -15.54 17.49
C THR A 170 7.13 -15.93 18.33
N ASP A 171 6.96 -15.28 19.47
CA ASP A 171 5.82 -15.47 20.38
C ASP A 171 5.01 -14.17 20.43
N GLY A 172 4.30 -13.88 19.34
CA GLY A 172 3.59 -12.61 19.14
C GLY A 172 4.43 -11.55 18.40
N GLY A 173 3.95 -10.30 18.43
CA GLY A 173 4.67 -9.14 17.89
C GLY A 173 4.59 -9.01 16.37
N VAL A 174 5.56 -8.31 15.78
CA VAL A 174 5.64 -8.05 14.33
C VAL A 174 6.96 -8.57 13.79
N VAL A 175 6.90 -9.33 12.70
CA VAL A 175 8.07 -9.62 11.86
C VAL A 175 7.98 -8.76 10.62
N GLY A 176 9.11 -8.19 10.21
CA GLY A 176 9.13 -7.46 8.96
C GLY A 176 10.45 -7.44 8.22
N LEU A 177 10.37 -6.96 6.99
CA LEU A 177 11.49 -6.68 6.11
C LEU A 177 11.51 -5.19 5.79
N ALA A 178 12.63 -4.53 6.05
CA ALA A 178 12.88 -3.15 5.63
C ALA A 178 13.66 -3.16 4.31
N PHE A 179 13.08 -2.62 3.25
CA PHE A 179 13.71 -2.46 1.94
C PHE A 179 14.35 -1.07 1.85
N ARG A 180 15.66 -0.97 1.58
CA ARG A 180 16.36 0.30 1.34
C ARG A 180 16.58 0.52 -0.16
N ASP A 181 16.63 1.78 -0.57
CA ASP A 181 16.93 2.18 -1.96
C ASP A 181 15.98 1.56 -3.00
N CYS A 182 14.72 1.33 -2.61
CA CYS A 182 13.69 0.74 -3.45
C CYS A 182 12.52 1.71 -3.64
N ASP A 183 12.27 2.11 -4.89
CA ASP A 183 11.12 2.94 -5.30
C ASP A 183 9.83 2.09 -5.29
N MET A 184 9.33 1.78 -4.09
CA MET A 184 8.08 1.07 -3.89
C MET A 184 6.98 1.98 -3.37
N GLN A 185 5.86 1.99 -4.09
CA GLN A 185 4.61 2.61 -3.67
C GLN A 185 3.77 1.62 -2.87
N ALA A 186 2.93 2.19 -2.00
CA ALA A 186 1.94 1.42 -1.26
C ALA A 186 0.55 1.86 -1.71
N VAL A 187 -0.23 0.89 -2.16
CA VAL A 187 -1.61 1.07 -2.64
C VAL A 187 -2.54 0.31 -1.71
N VAL A 188 -3.66 0.91 -1.34
CA VAL A 188 -4.75 0.22 -0.63
C VAL A 188 -6.01 0.33 -1.46
N SER A 189 -6.54 -0.82 -1.88
CA SER A 189 -7.91 -0.93 -2.40
C SER A 189 -8.85 -1.19 -1.23
N GLN A 190 -9.65 -0.19 -0.85
CA GLN A 190 -10.68 -0.29 0.20
C GLN A 190 -12.03 -0.71 -0.39
N GLY A 191 -12.24 -0.50 -1.69
CA GLY A 191 -13.38 -0.98 -2.44
C GLY A 191 -14.70 -0.30 -2.12
N ALA A 192 -14.65 0.92 -1.60
CA ALA A 192 -15.84 1.63 -1.16
C ALA A 192 -15.85 3.07 -1.69
N ALA A 193 -16.93 3.43 -2.39
CA ALA A 193 -17.14 4.77 -2.92
C ALA A 193 -17.89 5.64 -1.89
N PRO A 194 -17.52 6.92 -1.71
CA PRO A 194 -18.22 7.80 -0.78
C PRO A 194 -19.68 8.00 -1.20
N PHE A 195 -20.55 8.06 -0.22
CA PHE A 195 -21.99 8.21 -0.38
C PHE A 195 -22.54 9.24 0.63
N GLY A 196 -23.41 10.13 0.16
CA GLY A 196 -24.04 11.16 0.99
C GLY A 196 -23.06 12.24 1.49
N ARG A 197 -23.55 13.06 2.43
CA ARG A 197 -22.79 14.18 2.99
C ARG A 197 -21.81 13.74 4.08
N SER A 198 -20.76 14.54 4.30
CA SER A 198 -19.92 14.38 5.50
C SER A 198 -20.66 14.85 6.76
N MET A 199 -20.40 14.18 7.88
CA MET A 199 -20.98 14.45 9.20
C MET A 199 -19.87 14.48 10.23
N VAL A 200 -20.00 15.29 11.28
CA VAL A 200 -19.03 15.41 12.37
C VAL A 200 -19.49 14.60 13.57
N ILE A 201 -18.62 13.79 14.14
CA ILE A 201 -18.86 13.18 15.45
C ILE A 201 -18.82 14.29 16.50
N THR A 202 -19.95 14.52 17.17
CA THR A 202 -20.04 15.49 18.28
C THR A 202 -20.03 14.83 19.64
N ARG A 203 -20.25 13.51 19.70
CA ARG A 203 -20.08 12.70 20.92
C ARG A 203 -19.84 11.23 20.60
N ALA A 204 -18.89 10.61 21.29
CA ALA A 204 -18.62 9.17 21.20
C ALA A 204 -18.20 8.57 22.55
N ASP A 205 -18.56 7.31 22.78
CA ASP A 205 -18.11 6.49 23.90
C ASP A 205 -17.30 5.30 23.34
N GLY A 206 -15.97 5.39 23.37
CA GLY A 206 -15.13 4.39 22.70
C GLY A 206 -15.37 4.39 21.19
N ASN A 207 -15.71 3.23 20.61
CA ASN A 207 -16.03 3.11 19.19
C ASN A 207 -17.53 3.27 18.86
N VAL A 208 -18.33 3.74 19.82
CA VAL A 208 -19.77 3.97 19.67
C VAL A 208 -20.05 5.47 19.57
N VAL A 209 -20.48 5.92 18.39
CA VAL A 209 -20.94 7.29 18.17
C VAL A 209 -22.32 7.47 18.80
N ARG A 210 -22.48 8.53 19.59
CA ARG A 210 -23.73 8.88 20.31
C ARG A 210 -24.45 10.08 19.69
N GLU A 211 -23.69 10.99 19.10
CA GLU A 211 -24.21 12.20 18.46
C GLU A 211 -23.40 12.53 17.20
N LEU A 212 -24.12 12.94 16.15
CA LEU A 212 -23.57 13.44 14.89
C LEU A 212 -24.12 14.83 14.63
N ASP A 213 -23.28 15.76 14.14
CA ASP A 213 -23.66 17.15 13.83
C ASP A 213 -24.43 17.86 14.96
N GLY A 214 -24.21 17.48 16.23
CA GLY A 214 -24.87 18.04 17.40
C GLY A 214 -26.27 17.48 17.67
N GLY A 215 -26.70 16.43 16.95
CA GLY A 215 -28.00 15.78 17.12
C GLY A 215 -27.91 14.26 17.29
N PRO A 216 -29.05 13.60 17.59
CA PRO A 216 -29.13 12.15 17.65
C PRO A 216 -28.71 11.49 16.33
N VAL A 217 -27.98 10.38 16.44
CA VAL A 217 -27.41 9.66 15.29
C VAL A 217 -28.49 9.28 14.28
N HIS A 218 -29.64 8.79 14.73
CA HIS A 218 -30.69 8.34 13.83
C HIS A 218 -31.35 9.48 13.06
N GLU A 219 -31.58 10.63 13.68
CA GLU A 219 -32.13 11.81 12.99
C GLU A 219 -31.20 12.31 11.87
N VAL A 220 -29.89 12.18 12.09
CA VAL A 220 -28.88 12.59 11.11
C VAL A 220 -28.67 11.56 10.00
N LEU A 221 -28.65 10.27 10.34
CA LEU A 221 -28.38 9.20 9.37
C LEU A 221 -29.60 8.80 8.54
N ASP A 222 -30.81 8.86 9.09
CA ASP A 222 -32.01 8.35 8.42
C ASP A 222 -32.28 9.00 7.06
N PRO A 223 -32.16 10.33 6.89
CA PRO A 223 -32.29 10.95 5.57
C PRO A 223 -31.24 10.43 4.59
N VAL A 224 -29.98 10.27 5.04
CA VAL A 224 -28.88 9.79 4.20
C VAL A 224 -29.10 8.33 3.80
N LEU A 225 -29.57 7.48 4.71
CA LEU A 225 -29.85 6.07 4.44
C LEU A 225 -31.03 5.87 3.47
N GLN A 226 -32.01 6.77 3.47
CA GLN A 226 -33.11 6.73 2.52
C GLN A 226 -32.62 6.96 1.09
N ASP A 227 -31.70 7.90 0.89
CA ASP A 227 -31.07 8.12 -0.41
C ASP A 227 -30.28 6.88 -0.87
N PHE A 228 -29.62 6.16 0.05
CA PHE A 228 -28.80 4.98 -0.27
C PHE A 228 -29.61 3.82 -0.86
N MET A 229 -30.81 3.59 -0.34
CA MET A 229 -31.68 2.48 -0.74
C MET A 229 -32.20 2.59 -2.19
N LEU A 230 -31.99 3.72 -2.86
CA LEU A 230 -32.51 4.01 -4.19
C LEU A 230 -31.49 3.78 -5.32
N ASP A 231 -30.18 3.81 -5.03
CA ASP A 231 -29.17 3.98 -6.08
C ASP A 231 -28.29 2.75 -6.41
N GLU A 232 -27.90 1.86 -5.48
CA GLU A 232 -27.04 0.68 -5.81
C GLU A 232 -27.08 -0.45 -4.74
N PRO A 233 -26.93 -1.75 -5.11
CA PRO A 233 -26.76 -2.84 -4.14
C PRO A 233 -25.28 -2.98 -3.71
N GLY A 234 -24.90 -2.33 -2.61
CA GLY A 234 -23.59 -2.49 -1.98
C GLY A 234 -23.69 -2.68 -0.47
N ASN A 235 -22.63 -3.21 0.16
CA ASN A 235 -22.57 -3.25 1.62
C ASN A 235 -22.28 -1.85 2.14
N LEU A 236 -23.09 -1.38 3.09
CA LEU A 236 -22.91 -0.08 3.70
C LEU A 236 -21.71 -0.09 4.66
N MET A 237 -20.79 0.84 4.44
CA MET A 237 -19.59 1.05 5.24
C MET A 237 -19.53 2.51 5.71
N VAL A 238 -18.57 2.82 6.57
CA VAL A 238 -18.29 4.19 7.00
C VAL A 238 -16.84 4.53 6.71
N GLY A 239 -16.61 5.62 5.99
CA GLY A 239 -15.31 6.26 5.92
C GLY A 239 -15.13 7.16 7.12
N VAL A 240 -14.04 6.96 7.86
CA VAL A 240 -13.60 7.83 8.95
C VAL A 240 -12.49 8.72 8.42
N GLU A 241 -12.63 10.04 8.53
CA GLU A 241 -11.65 10.97 7.99
C GLU A 241 -10.31 10.79 8.71
N VAL A 242 -9.24 10.66 7.93
CA VAL A 242 -7.88 10.60 8.44
C VAL A 242 -7.33 12.02 8.53
N PRO A 243 -6.92 12.50 9.72
CA PRO A 243 -6.26 13.80 9.84
C PRO A 243 -4.99 13.84 9.01
N THR A 244 -4.83 14.87 8.16
CA THR A 244 -3.63 15.11 7.37
C THR A 244 -2.83 16.29 7.92
N ALA A 245 -1.52 16.31 7.70
CA ALA A 245 -0.66 17.43 8.09
C ALA A 245 -1.14 18.77 7.48
N ALA A 246 -1.61 18.74 6.22
CA ALA A 246 -2.15 19.92 5.53
C ALA A 246 -3.39 20.52 6.22
N ALA A 247 -4.24 19.68 6.83
CA ALA A 247 -5.40 20.15 7.59
C ALA A 247 -4.99 20.77 8.94
N ALA A 248 -3.92 20.29 9.56
CA ALA A 248 -3.40 20.83 10.82
C ALA A 248 -2.76 22.22 10.67
N GLU A 249 -2.23 22.54 9.48
CA GLU A 249 -1.61 23.84 9.17
C GLU A 249 -2.61 24.91 8.70
N GLY A 250 -3.92 24.61 8.69
CA GLY A 250 -4.96 25.56 8.32
C GLY A 250 -5.06 25.86 6.82
N GLY A 251 -4.47 25.02 5.97
CA GLY A 251 -4.59 25.12 4.52
C GLY A 251 -6.00 24.81 4.01
N PRO A 252 -6.40 25.34 2.84
CA PRO A 252 -7.65 24.95 2.20
C PRO A 252 -7.58 23.48 1.78
N VAL A 253 -8.41 22.64 2.40
CA VAL A 253 -8.58 21.23 2.00
C VAL A 253 -9.96 21.09 1.37
N VAL A 254 -9.98 20.85 0.06
CA VAL A 254 -11.20 20.52 -0.70
C VAL A 254 -11.81 19.26 -0.08
N GLU A 255 -13.11 19.28 0.23
CA GLU A 255 -13.76 18.19 0.96
C GLU A 255 -13.69 16.84 0.23
N GLU A 256 -13.69 16.87 -1.11
CA GLU A 256 -13.59 15.70 -1.98
C GLU A 256 -12.20 15.03 -1.97
N ASP A 257 -11.14 15.78 -1.64
CA ASP A 257 -9.75 15.30 -1.61
C ASP A 257 -9.33 14.76 -0.22
N ARG A 258 -10.26 14.71 0.75
CA ARG A 258 -9.97 14.24 2.12
C ARG A 258 -9.81 12.72 2.15
N PRO A 259 -8.74 12.19 2.76
CA PRO A 259 -8.56 10.75 2.87
C PRO A 259 -9.48 10.17 3.94
N TYR A 260 -10.20 9.11 3.56
CA TYR A 260 -11.03 8.33 4.48
C TYR A 260 -10.47 6.91 4.61
N VAL A 261 -10.37 6.45 5.85
CA VAL A 261 -10.17 5.03 6.13
C VAL A 261 -11.54 4.37 6.29
N VAL A 262 -11.81 3.37 5.45
CA VAL A 262 -13.10 2.67 5.38
C VAL A 262 -13.17 1.61 6.47
N ARG A 263 -14.31 1.57 7.16
CA ARG A 263 -14.57 0.75 8.33
C ARG A 263 -15.97 0.14 8.26
N GLN A 264 -16.12 -1.01 8.88
CA GLN A 264 -17.41 -1.68 9.00
C GLN A 264 -18.31 -0.96 10.00
N LEU A 265 -19.61 -0.96 9.71
CA LEU A 265 -20.63 -0.67 10.68
C LEU A 265 -20.91 -1.93 11.50
N LEU A 266 -20.60 -1.92 12.78
CA LEU A 266 -20.84 -3.06 13.68
C LEU A 266 -22.30 -3.15 14.12
N GLY A 267 -22.98 -2.01 14.16
CA GLY A 267 -24.39 -1.93 14.52
C GLY A 267 -24.89 -0.49 14.52
N PHE A 268 -26.19 -0.36 14.30
CA PHE A 268 -26.90 0.91 14.40
C PHE A 268 -28.19 0.69 15.18
N ASP A 269 -28.25 1.25 16.40
CA ASP A 269 -29.40 1.23 17.27
C ASP A 269 -30.07 2.60 17.24
N ARG A 270 -31.26 2.63 16.66
CA ARG A 270 -32.07 3.85 16.49
C ARG A 270 -32.58 4.35 17.84
N ASP A 271 -33.06 3.43 18.68
CA ASP A 271 -33.67 3.74 19.97
C ASP A 271 -32.61 4.25 20.97
N ALA A 272 -31.43 3.63 20.97
CA ALA A 272 -30.30 4.05 21.79
C ALA A 272 -29.48 5.20 21.17
N SER A 273 -29.85 5.68 19.97
CA SER A 273 -29.09 6.66 19.17
C SER A 273 -27.60 6.33 19.12
N ALA A 274 -27.27 5.11 18.73
CA ALA A 274 -25.92 4.57 18.80
C ALA A 274 -25.48 3.96 17.47
N LEU A 275 -24.34 4.40 16.95
CA LEU A 275 -23.67 3.81 15.79
C LEU A 275 -22.31 3.25 16.22
N ALA A 276 -22.16 1.94 16.19
CA ALA A 276 -20.89 1.27 16.48
C ALA A 276 -20.07 1.11 15.20
N ILE A 277 -18.83 1.61 15.23
CA ILE A 277 -17.89 1.56 14.10
C ILE A 277 -16.75 0.58 14.45
N GLY A 278 -16.38 -0.27 13.49
CA GLY A 278 -15.29 -1.23 13.62
C GLY A 278 -13.92 -0.59 13.49
N ALA A 279 -13.62 0.39 14.33
CA ALA A 279 -12.38 1.16 14.32
C ALA A 279 -11.85 1.36 15.75
N ALA A 280 -10.54 1.61 15.86
CA ALA A 280 -9.92 1.96 17.12
C ALA A 280 -10.55 3.24 17.73
N PRO A 281 -10.65 3.34 19.07
CA PRO A 281 -11.28 4.48 19.74
C PRO A 281 -10.66 5.86 19.42
N ASP A 282 -9.38 5.92 19.03
CA ASP A 282 -8.71 7.16 18.65
C ASP A 282 -9.20 7.73 17.31
N LEU A 283 -9.79 6.88 16.47
CA LEU A 283 -10.45 7.27 15.21
C LEU A 283 -11.90 7.69 15.42
N VAL A 284 -12.58 7.16 16.44
CA VAL A 284 -13.99 7.43 16.72
C VAL A 284 -14.11 8.39 17.90
N ARG A 285 -13.91 9.68 17.64
CA ARG A 285 -13.91 10.72 18.68
C ARG A 285 -14.47 12.04 18.18
N GLU A 286 -14.77 12.93 19.11
CA GLU A 286 -15.31 14.26 18.83
C GLU A 286 -14.44 15.04 17.84
N GLY A 287 -15.10 15.74 16.92
CA GLY A 287 -14.48 16.55 15.86
C GLY A 287 -14.03 15.76 14.64
N VAL A 288 -13.97 14.42 14.70
CA VAL A 288 -13.67 13.59 13.52
C VAL A 288 -14.88 13.55 12.59
N ARG A 289 -14.64 13.70 11.29
CA ARG A 289 -15.70 13.55 10.29
C ARG A 289 -15.84 12.10 9.86
N ILE A 290 -17.07 11.72 9.55
CA ILE A 290 -17.40 10.47 8.91
C ILE A 290 -18.24 10.73 7.67
N ARG A 291 -18.24 9.78 6.74
CA ARG A 291 -19.12 9.76 5.57
C ARG A 291 -19.49 8.30 5.26
N LEU A 292 -20.73 8.03 4.89
CA LEU A 292 -21.11 6.68 4.48
C LEU A 292 -20.41 6.31 3.18
N HIS A 293 -20.09 5.03 3.00
CA HIS A 293 -19.44 4.53 1.79
C HIS A 293 -20.14 3.26 1.32
N ALA A 294 -20.29 3.12 0.00
CA ALA A 294 -20.88 1.95 -0.65
C ALA A 294 -19.77 0.98 -1.08
N PHE A 295 -19.68 -0.16 -0.42
CA PHE A 295 -18.72 -1.20 -0.79
C PHE A 295 -19.24 -2.09 -1.91
N SER A 296 -18.41 -2.32 -2.93
CA SER A 296 -18.73 -3.23 -4.03
C SER A 296 -17.48 -3.87 -4.63
N ALA A 297 -17.66 -5.04 -5.26
CA ALA A 297 -16.61 -5.69 -6.03
C ALA A 297 -16.09 -4.81 -7.18
N SER A 298 -16.98 -4.05 -7.85
CA SER A 298 -16.60 -3.15 -8.93
C SER A 298 -15.68 -2.03 -8.45
N ASN A 299 -16.00 -1.41 -7.31
CA ASN A 299 -15.16 -0.38 -6.70
C ASN A 299 -13.79 -0.93 -6.32
N ALA A 300 -13.74 -2.08 -5.65
CA ALA A 300 -12.50 -2.73 -5.23
C ALA A 300 -11.57 -3.03 -6.41
N ARG A 301 -12.13 -3.57 -7.50
CA ARG A 301 -11.39 -3.86 -8.73
C ARG A 301 -10.91 -2.58 -9.43
N ASN A 302 -11.76 -1.56 -9.53
CA ASN A 302 -11.42 -0.31 -10.21
C ASN A 302 -10.31 0.45 -9.49
N GLU A 303 -10.29 0.44 -8.15
CA GLU A 303 -9.19 1.04 -7.37
C GLU A 303 -7.83 0.40 -7.68
N LEU A 304 -7.79 -0.93 -7.86
CA LEU A 304 -6.58 -1.65 -8.27
C LEU A 304 -6.19 -1.35 -9.71
N ALA A 305 -7.14 -1.30 -10.64
CA ALA A 305 -6.88 -0.94 -12.03
C ALA A 305 -6.30 0.48 -12.15
N ASN A 306 -6.87 1.45 -11.44
CA ASN A 306 -6.38 2.83 -11.39
C ASN A 306 -5.00 2.90 -10.71
N ALA A 307 -4.71 2.03 -9.75
CA ALA A 307 -3.38 1.90 -9.21
C ALA A 307 -2.39 1.37 -10.25
N ALA A 308 -2.76 0.35 -11.02
CA ALA A 308 -1.93 -0.19 -12.08
C ALA A 308 -1.62 0.79 -13.20
N GLU A 309 -2.57 1.64 -13.60
CA GLU A 309 -2.31 2.71 -14.57
C GLU A 309 -1.22 3.70 -14.10
N ARG A 310 -1.11 3.89 -12.78
CA ARG A 310 -0.06 4.75 -12.17
C ARG A 310 1.29 4.05 -12.07
N LEU A 311 1.32 2.72 -12.16
CA LEU A 311 2.56 1.95 -12.16
C LEU A 311 3.13 1.91 -13.56
N ASP A 312 4.36 2.36 -13.70
CA ASP A 312 5.14 2.21 -14.91
C ASP A 312 5.09 0.76 -15.42
N GLY A 313 4.88 0.56 -16.71
CA GLY A 313 5.03 -0.73 -17.38
C GLY A 313 6.46 -1.33 -17.28
N THR A 314 7.36 -0.73 -16.50
CA THR A 314 8.62 -1.33 -16.06
C THR A 314 8.40 -2.35 -14.93
N THR A 315 8.03 -3.54 -15.38
CA THR A 315 7.86 -4.75 -14.59
C THR A 315 9.07 -5.07 -13.72
N GLY A 316 8.81 -5.19 -12.42
CA GLY A 316 9.69 -5.83 -11.45
C GLY A 316 8.93 -6.76 -10.50
N GLY A 317 7.66 -6.43 -10.27
CA GLY A 317 6.72 -7.20 -9.48
C GLY A 317 6.27 -6.45 -8.22
N GLY A 318 5.36 -7.06 -7.48
CA GLY A 318 4.78 -6.47 -6.29
C GLY A 318 4.39 -7.52 -5.26
N LEU A 319 4.23 -7.05 -4.02
CA LEU A 319 3.62 -7.83 -2.96
C LEU A 319 2.15 -7.41 -2.81
N MET A 320 1.23 -8.35 -2.95
CA MET A 320 -0.19 -8.16 -2.79
C MET A 320 -0.70 -8.93 -1.58
N VAL A 321 -1.35 -8.23 -0.66
CA VAL A 321 -1.92 -8.76 0.57
C VAL A 321 -3.43 -8.50 0.56
N PRO A 322 -4.23 -9.39 -0.07
CA PRO A 322 -5.68 -9.29 -0.07
C PRO A 322 -6.30 -9.81 1.22
N CYS A 323 -7.48 -9.31 1.55
CA CYS A 323 -8.29 -9.85 2.63
C CYS A 323 -8.79 -11.27 2.33
N VAL A 324 -8.82 -12.13 3.35
CA VAL A 324 -9.49 -13.44 3.29
C VAL A 324 -10.97 -13.35 2.87
N GLY A 325 -11.61 -12.20 3.13
CA GLY A 325 -12.99 -11.92 2.73
C GLY A 325 -13.18 -11.51 1.26
N ARG A 326 -12.09 -11.38 0.49
CA ARG A 326 -12.09 -11.03 -0.95
C ARG A 326 -11.91 -12.27 -1.84
N GLY A 327 -11.33 -12.08 -3.04
CA GLY A 327 -11.25 -13.08 -4.11
C GLY A 327 -12.62 -13.67 -4.46
N PRO A 328 -12.75 -14.97 -4.83
CA PRO A 328 -14.00 -15.63 -5.19
C PRO A 328 -15.21 -15.36 -4.30
N ALA A 329 -15.03 -15.17 -2.99
CA ALA A 329 -16.15 -14.83 -2.10
C ALA A 329 -16.80 -13.49 -2.48
N LEU A 330 -16.00 -12.53 -2.96
CA LEU A 330 -16.44 -11.22 -3.41
C LEU A 330 -16.70 -11.17 -4.93
N TYR A 331 -15.81 -11.74 -5.73
CA TYR A 331 -15.79 -11.57 -7.18
C TYR A 331 -16.42 -12.75 -7.94
N GLY A 332 -16.67 -13.89 -7.29
CA GLY A 332 -17.15 -15.12 -7.93
C GLY A 332 -16.10 -15.84 -8.78
N ALA A 333 -14.87 -15.33 -8.85
CA ALA A 333 -13.75 -15.92 -9.60
C ALA A 333 -12.42 -15.61 -8.92
N ASP A 334 -11.45 -16.51 -9.11
CA ASP A 334 -10.03 -16.30 -8.77
C ASP A 334 -9.41 -15.30 -9.74
N GLY A 335 -8.24 -14.74 -9.41
CA GLY A 335 -7.43 -13.94 -10.32
C GLY A 335 -7.83 -12.46 -10.39
N VAL A 336 -9.08 -12.10 -10.06
CA VAL A 336 -9.67 -10.81 -10.45
C VAL A 336 -8.86 -9.59 -10.00
N GLU A 337 -8.33 -9.59 -8.77
CA GLU A 337 -7.55 -8.47 -8.26
C GLU A 337 -6.13 -8.42 -8.84
N SER A 338 -5.50 -9.57 -9.00
CA SER A 338 -4.18 -9.67 -9.63
C SER A 338 -4.23 -9.30 -11.13
N GLU A 339 -5.30 -9.67 -11.82
CA GLU A 339 -5.57 -9.30 -13.21
C GLU A 339 -5.83 -7.81 -13.36
N ALA A 340 -6.56 -7.20 -12.41
CA ALA A 340 -6.80 -5.76 -12.39
C ALA A 340 -5.49 -4.97 -12.25
N LEU A 341 -4.48 -5.53 -11.57
CA LEU A 341 -3.15 -4.94 -11.48
C LEU A 341 -2.34 -5.07 -12.80
N GLY A 342 -2.79 -5.93 -13.71
CA GLY A 342 -2.21 -6.11 -15.04
C GLY A 342 -1.24 -7.30 -15.13
N PRO A 343 -1.26 -8.05 -16.25
CA PRO A 343 -0.53 -9.32 -16.40
C PRO A 343 0.99 -9.16 -16.47
N SER A 344 1.48 -7.92 -16.56
CA SER A 344 2.90 -7.61 -16.64
C SER A 344 3.59 -7.63 -15.27
N LEU A 345 2.83 -7.46 -14.18
CA LEU A 345 3.37 -7.48 -12.82
C LEU A 345 3.51 -8.91 -12.31
N GLU A 346 4.75 -9.30 -11.95
CA GLU A 346 4.96 -10.51 -11.16
C GLU A 346 4.51 -10.25 -9.72
N LEU A 347 3.32 -10.73 -9.37
CA LEU A 347 2.76 -10.57 -8.04
C LEU A 347 3.04 -11.80 -7.16
N ALA A 348 3.20 -11.54 -5.86
CA ALA A 348 3.19 -12.55 -4.83
C ALA A 348 2.59 -11.98 -3.54
N GLY A 349 2.28 -12.85 -2.59
CA GLY A 349 1.85 -12.44 -1.25
C GLY A 349 0.94 -13.48 -0.63
N PHE A 350 0.16 -13.07 0.35
CA PHE A 350 -0.65 -13.97 1.19
C PHE A 350 -1.98 -13.32 1.54
N PHE A 351 -2.98 -14.13 1.86
CA PHE A 351 -4.24 -13.62 2.39
C PHE A 351 -4.10 -13.25 3.86
N ALA A 352 -4.59 -12.07 4.22
CA ALA A 352 -4.58 -11.58 5.58
C ALA A 352 -5.98 -11.51 6.18
N ASN A 353 -6.06 -11.65 7.50
CA ASN A 353 -7.25 -11.41 8.30
C ASN A 353 -7.34 -9.93 8.77
N GLY A 354 -6.69 -9.04 8.03
CA GLY A 354 -6.48 -7.64 8.38
C GLY A 354 -5.29 -7.11 7.60
N GLU A 355 -5.52 -6.32 6.58
CA GLU A 355 -4.44 -5.86 5.69
C GLU A 355 -3.80 -4.62 6.28
N ILE A 356 -2.48 -4.47 6.17
CA ILE A 356 -1.75 -3.30 6.66
C ILE A 356 -1.38 -2.45 5.46
N GLY A 357 -1.79 -1.18 5.48
CA GLY A 357 -1.50 -0.26 4.38
C GLY A 357 -1.77 1.20 4.72
N PRO A 358 -1.18 2.15 3.98
CA PRO A 358 -1.34 3.57 4.27
C PRO A 358 -2.60 4.18 3.64
N VAL A 359 -3.23 5.11 4.36
CA VAL A 359 -4.28 6.03 3.89
C VAL A 359 -3.97 7.42 4.46
N GLY A 360 -3.92 8.44 3.60
CA GLY A 360 -3.70 9.82 4.06
C GLY A 360 -2.37 10.06 4.80
N GLY A 361 -1.33 9.28 4.50
CA GLY A 361 -0.01 9.38 5.14
C GLY A 361 0.12 8.65 6.49
N ARG A 362 -0.93 7.98 6.96
CA ARG A 362 -0.90 7.10 8.14
C ARG A 362 -1.17 5.66 7.74
N THR A 363 -0.58 4.70 8.44
CA THR A 363 -0.80 3.27 8.25
C THR A 363 -1.88 2.76 9.18
N PHE A 364 -2.76 1.93 8.63
CA PHE A 364 -3.87 1.32 9.34
C PHE A 364 -3.88 -0.19 9.11
N VAL A 365 -4.50 -0.90 10.05
CA VAL A 365 -5.08 -2.22 9.78
C VAL A 365 -6.43 -1.98 9.11
N HIS A 366 -6.68 -2.69 8.02
CA HIS A 366 -7.88 -2.59 7.21
C HIS A 366 -8.69 -3.88 7.30
N THR A 367 -9.95 -3.80 6.88
CA THR A 367 -10.82 -4.98 6.74
C THR A 367 -11.48 -4.93 5.38
N PHE A 368 -11.64 -6.08 4.72
CA PHE A 368 -12.19 -6.15 3.36
C PHE A 368 -11.41 -5.27 2.36
N SER A 369 -10.09 -5.18 2.54
CA SER A 369 -9.22 -4.41 1.65
C SER A 369 -8.19 -5.29 0.94
N THR A 370 -7.44 -4.69 0.02
CA THR A 370 -6.23 -5.29 -0.55
C THR A 370 -5.13 -4.26 -0.44
N SER A 371 -4.06 -4.59 0.30
CA SER A 371 -2.86 -3.76 0.41
C SER A 371 -1.78 -4.27 -0.52
N VAL A 372 -1.14 -3.39 -1.27
CA VAL A 372 -0.17 -3.76 -2.29
C VAL A 372 1.07 -2.89 -2.17
N GLY A 373 2.24 -3.54 -2.04
CA GLY A 373 3.55 -2.92 -2.14
C GLY A 373 4.05 -3.15 -3.56
N LEU A 374 4.00 -2.12 -4.39
CA LEU A 374 4.31 -2.21 -5.81
C LEU A 374 5.61 -1.48 -6.06
N ARG A 375 6.51 -2.08 -6.85
CA ARG A 375 7.56 -1.28 -7.44
C ARG A 375 6.96 -0.44 -8.56
N GLY A 376 7.04 0.87 -8.38
CA GLY A 376 6.52 1.83 -9.33
C GLY A 376 6.55 3.18 -8.67
N GLY A 377 7.23 4.12 -9.31
CA GLY A 377 7.13 5.54 -9.05
C GLY A 377 6.31 6.19 -10.17
N VAL A 378 6.42 7.50 -10.29
CA VAL A 378 5.87 8.22 -11.44
C VAL A 378 6.41 7.63 -12.76
N LYS A 379 5.52 7.35 -13.72
CA LYS A 379 5.82 6.70 -15.02
C LYS A 379 7.00 7.35 -15.73
N GLN A 380 8.04 6.57 -16.07
CA GLN A 380 9.20 7.09 -16.79
C GLN A 380 9.04 6.93 -18.30
N LEU A 381 9.08 8.05 -19.02
CA LEU A 381 9.01 8.06 -20.49
C LEU A 381 10.44 7.94 -21.02
N LYS A 382 10.74 6.79 -21.61
CA LYS A 382 12.09 6.42 -22.08
C LYS A 382 12.38 6.91 -23.47
N THR A 383 11.34 7.20 -24.25
CA THR A 383 11.49 7.68 -25.62
C THR A 383 10.63 8.91 -25.87
N LYS A 384 10.99 9.68 -26.89
CA LYS A 384 10.16 10.81 -27.33
C LYS A 384 8.78 10.38 -27.83
N ALA A 385 8.68 9.21 -28.45
CA ALA A 385 7.39 8.67 -28.89
C ALA A 385 6.45 8.39 -27.70
N GLU A 386 6.97 7.86 -26.59
CA GLU A 386 6.20 7.68 -25.36
C GLU A 386 5.76 9.02 -24.75
N PHE A 387 6.64 10.03 -24.75
CA PHE A 387 6.30 11.39 -24.34
C PHE A 387 5.16 12.00 -25.16
N ASP A 388 5.27 11.95 -26.49
CA ASP A 388 4.25 12.50 -27.38
C ASP A 388 2.92 11.75 -27.25
N ALA A 389 2.97 10.41 -27.10
CA ALA A 389 1.78 9.58 -26.91
C ALA A 389 1.07 9.88 -25.58
N GLU A 390 1.83 10.09 -24.50
CA GLU A 390 1.24 10.39 -23.19
C GLU A 390 0.52 11.74 -23.18
N LEU A 391 1.15 12.78 -23.76
CA LEU A 391 0.52 14.09 -23.88
C LEU A 391 -0.77 14.04 -24.72
N ALA A 392 -0.80 13.20 -25.76
CA ALA A 392 -1.99 13.00 -26.58
C ALA A 392 -3.09 12.23 -25.83
N ALA A 393 -2.73 11.18 -25.08
CA ALA A 393 -3.66 10.33 -24.34
C ALA A 393 -4.29 11.05 -23.14
N ALA A 394 -3.57 11.99 -22.52
CA ALA A 394 -4.07 12.76 -21.38
C ALA A 394 -5.32 13.60 -21.70
N GLY A 395 -5.53 13.95 -22.96
CA GLY A 395 -6.66 14.76 -23.40
C GLY A 395 -6.71 16.11 -22.66
N GLY A 396 -7.77 16.32 -21.87
CA GLY A 396 -7.97 17.55 -21.08
C GLY A 396 -7.29 17.57 -19.71
N LYS A 397 -6.75 16.44 -19.24
CA LYS A 397 -6.08 16.35 -17.94
C LYS A 397 -4.79 17.16 -17.93
N LEU A 398 -4.41 17.66 -16.75
CA LEU A 398 -3.08 18.22 -16.54
C LEU A 398 -2.05 17.10 -16.59
N VAL A 399 -0.93 17.32 -17.29
CA VAL A 399 0.25 16.44 -17.26
C VAL A 399 1.41 17.19 -16.64
N VAL A 400 2.05 16.62 -15.62
CA VAL A 400 3.23 17.18 -14.97
C VAL A 400 4.42 16.27 -15.24
N VAL A 401 5.47 16.83 -15.81
CA VAL A 401 6.67 16.12 -16.25
C VAL A 401 7.85 16.52 -15.36
N ASP A 402 8.43 15.59 -14.63
CA ASP A 402 9.71 15.75 -13.93
C ASP A 402 10.88 15.37 -14.84
N PHE A 403 11.66 16.35 -15.26
CA PHE A 403 12.92 16.12 -15.95
C PHE A 403 14.05 15.98 -14.94
N THR A 404 14.55 14.75 -14.82
CA THR A 404 15.39 14.29 -13.71
C THR A 404 16.69 13.65 -14.22
N ALA A 405 17.59 13.30 -13.30
CA ALA A 405 18.79 12.53 -13.59
C ALA A 405 19.23 11.70 -12.38
N THR A 406 19.73 10.48 -12.60
CA THR A 406 20.20 9.60 -11.52
C THR A 406 21.30 10.21 -10.64
N TRP A 407 22.18 11.05 -11.21
CA TRP A 407 23.29 11.70 -10.52
C TRP A 407 22.90 13.04 -9.85
N CYS A 408 21.66 13.48 -9.99
CA CYS A 408 21.18 14.77 -9.49
C CYS A 408 20.64 14.63 -8.06
N GLY A 409 21.41 15.11 -7.08
CA GLY A 409 20.99 15.12 -5.66
C GLY A 409 19.65 15.83 -5.40
N PRO A 410 19.44 17.07 -5.88
CA PRO A 410 18.15 17.75 -5.71
C PRO A 410 16.95 17.04 -6.34
N CYS A 411 17.17 16.31 -7.43
CA CYS A 411 16.13 15.50 -8.07
C CYS A 411 15.70 14.35 -7.15
N GLN A 412 16.67 13.68 -6.53
CA GLN A 412 16.39 12.62 -5.56
C GLN A 412 15.62 13.16 -4.35
N MET A 413 15.95 14.37 -3.86
CA MET A 413 15.26 14.98 -2.71
C MET A 413 13.78 15.27 -2.97
N ILE A 414 13.40 15.67 -4.19
CA ILE A 414 12.01 16.06 -4.50
C ILE A 414 11.16 14.91 -5.07
N ALA A 415 11.79 13.83 -5.53
CA ALA A 415 11.10 12.67 -6.11
C ALA A 415 10.03 12.05 -5.19
N PRO A 416 10.24 11.88 -3.86
CA PRO A 416 9.20 11.33 -2.97
C PRO A 416 7.94 12.21 -2.92
N LEU A 417 8.11 13.54 -2.90
CA LEU A 417 6.98 14.47 -2.95
C LEU A 417 6.27 14.40 -4.30
N PHE A 418 7.01 14.30 -5.40
CA PHE A 418 6.42 14.20 -6.74
C PHE A 418 5.59 12.92 -6.88
N ALA A 419 6.07 11.80 -6.34
CA ALA A 419 5.30 10.57 -6.25
C ALA A 419 4.06 10.73 -5.34
N GLU A 420 4.19 11.35 -4.17
CA GLU A 420 3.05 11.63 -3.28
C GLU A 420 2.00 12.52 -3.95
N LEU A 421 2.41 13.53 -4.73
CA LEU A 421 1.48 14.39 -5.48
C LEU A 421 0.73 13.60 -6.55
N SER A 422 1.37 12.62 -7.19
CA SER A 422 0.71 11.69 -8.12
C SER A 422 -0.32 10.79 -7.45
N GLU A 423 -0.09 10.41 -6.18
CA GLU A 423 -1.05 9.64 -5.39
C GLU A 423 -2.27 10.50 -4.99
N LYS A 424 -2.03 11.75 -4.59
CA LYS A 424 -3.06 12.68 -4.10
C LYS A 424 -3.91 13.30 -5.20
N ASN A 425 -3.45 13.32 -6.45
CA ASN A 425 -4.17 13.97 -7.56
C ASN A 425 -4.39 12.97 -8.71
N PRO A 426 -5.31 12.00 -8.56
CA PRO A 426 -5.58 10.97 -9.56
C PRO A 426 -6.17 11.52 -10.88
N ASP A 427 -6.66 12.75 -10.86
CA ASP A 427 -7.13 13.52 -12.01
C ASP A 427 -6.01 14.16 -12.84
N VAL A 428 -4.77 14.16 -12.31
CA VAL A 428 -3.57 14.70 -12.95
C VAL A 428 -2.63 13.56 -13.33
N VAL A 429 -2.06 13.64 -14.54
CA VAL A 429 -1.06 12.68 -15.03
C VAL A 429 0.32 13.15 -14.60
N PHE A 430 1.06 12.31 -13.88
CA PHE A 430 2.45 12.57 -13.54
C PHE A 430 3.35 11.64 -14.34
N VAL A 431 4.43 12.19 -14.88
CA VAL A 431 5.46 11.43 -15.61
C VAL A 431 6.85 11.97 -15.32
N LYS A 432 7.88 11.15 -15.53
CA LYS A 432 9.28 11.56 -15.43
C LYS A 432 10.04 11.26 -16.71
N VAL A 433 11.05 12.05 -16.99
CA VAL A 433 11.97 11.90 -18.12
C VAL A 433 13.37 11.98 -17.54
N ASP A 434 14.10 10.86 -17.54
CA ASP A 434 15.53 10.90 -17.24
C ASP A 434 16.25 11.49 -18.46
N VAL A 435 16.99 12.58 -18.23
CA VAL A 435 17.62 13.34 -19.32
C VAL A 435 18.78 12.60 -19.98
N ASP A 436 19.39 11.61 -19.30
CA ASP A 436 20.46 10.79 -19.87
C ASP A 436 19.89 9.65 -20.72
N GLU A 437 18.76 9.08 -20.31
CA GLU A 437 18.08 7.99 -21.03
C GLU A 437 17.24 8.48 -22.22
N ASN A 438 16.60 9.65 -22.09
CA ASN A 438 15.69 10.21 -23.09
C ASN A 438 16.14 11.63 -23.51
N GLN A 439 17.38 11.69 -24.00
CA GLN A 439 18.04 12.94 -24.43
C GLN A 439 17.25 13.69 -25.51
N GLU A 440 16.55 12.96 -26.40
CA GLU A 440 15.76 13.57 -27.47
C GLU A 440 14.60 14.40 -26.91
N THR A 441 13.88 13.87 -25.91
CA THR A 441 12.78 14.59 -25.24
C THR A 441 13.30 15.76 -24.43
N ALA A 442 14.39 15.55 -23.67
CA ALA A 442 15.02 16.61 -22.88
C ALA A 442 15.47 17.79 -23.77
N ALA A 443 16.09 17.50 -24.92
CA ALA A 443 16.48 18.50 -25.89
C ALA A 443 15.27 19.22 -26.52
N ALA A 444 14.25 18.48 -26.94
CA ALA A 444 13.03 19.04 -27.53
C ALA A 444 12.27 19.95 -26.55
N CYS A 445 12.30 19.62 -25.25
CA CYS A 445 11.64 20.39 -24.19
C CYS A 445 12.50 21.54 -23.66
N GLY A 446 13.74 21.70 -24.15
CA GLY A 446 14.65 22.79 -23.77
C GLY A 446 15.23 22.65 -22.36
N ILE A 447 15.41 21.43 -21.88
CA ILE A 447 15.88 21.15 -20.51
C ILE A 447 17.39 21.36 -20.42
N ASN A 448 17.81 22.19 -19.46
CA ASN A 448 19.21 22.53 -19.21
C ASN A 448 19.59 22.48 -17.72
N CYS A 449 18.64 22.18 -16.85
CA CYS A 449 18.80 22.12 -15.41
C CYS A 449 17.92 20.98 -14.88
N MET A 450 18.39 20.28 -13.85
CA MET A 450 17.62 19.25 -13.18
C MET A 450 17.57 19.53 -11.66
N PRO A 451 16.41 19.28 -11.00
CA PRO A 451 15.16 18.90 -11.64
C PRO A 451 14.52 20.09 -12.35
N THR A 452 13.80 19.83 -13.45
CA THR A 452 12.90 20.82 -14.08
C THR A 452 11.53 20.18 -14.20
N PHE A 453 10.49 20.89 -13.76
CA PHE A 453 9.11 20.44 -13.90
C PHE A 453 8.41 21.25 -14.97
N GLN A 454 7.82 20.58 -15.95
CA GLN A 454 6.97 21.21 -16.96
C GLN A 454 5.53 20.71 -16.83
N PHE A 455 4.59 21.63 -16.97
CA PHE A 455 3.16 21.39 -16.83
C PHE A 455 2.50 21.56 -18.18
N TYR A 456 1.72 20.58 -18.63
CA TYR A 456 1.04 20.56 -19.91
C TYR A 456 -0.46 20.42 -19.71
N LYS A 457 -1.25 21.20 -20.46
CA LYS A 457 -2.71 21.08 -20.49
C LYS A 457 -3.17 21.16 -21.95
N ASN A 458 -4.02 20.22 -22.37
CA ASN A 458 -4.44 20.07 -23.77
C ASN A 458 -3.23 19.98 -24.74
N GLY A 459 -2.18 19.26 -24.35
CA GLY A 459 -0.95 19.08 -25.14
C GLY A 459 -0.03 20.30 -25.23
N ALA A 460 -0.36 21.44 -24.61
CA ALA A 460 0.47 22.65 -24.63
C ALA A 460 1.12 22.93 -23.27
N LYS A 461 2.39 23.38 -23.26
CA LYS A 461 3.10 23.75 -22.03
C LYS A 461 2.45 24.99 -21.39
N ALA A 462 1.85 24.80 -20.23
CA ALA A 462 1.18 25.83 -19.44
C ALA A 462 2.13 26.52 -18.45
N PHE A 463 3.09 25.78 -17.88
CA PHE A 463 4.03 26.32 -16.89
C PHE A 463 5.33 25.51 -16.85
N GLU A 464 6.39 26.11 -16.33
CA GLU A 464 7.68 25.48 -16.08
C GLU A 464 8.28 26.05 -14.77
N MET A 465 8.91 25.19 -14.00
CA MET A 465 9.76 25.57 -12.87
C MET A 465 11.06 24.77 -12.88
N GLN A 466 12.14 25.40 -12.43
CA GLN A 466 13.47 24.81 -12.35
C GLN A 466 13.90 24.75 -10.89
N GLY A 467 14.56 23.65 -10.53
CA GLY A 467 15.02 23.38 -9.17
C GLY A 467 13.98 22.65 -8.31
N ALA A 468 14.48 22.12 -7.19
CA ALA A 468 13.69 21.40 -6.21
C ALA A 468 13.01 22.38 -5.23
N ASP A 469 11.81 22.85 -5.57
CA ASP A 469 10.97 23.67 -4.69
C ASP A 469 9.65 22.94 -4.37
N PRO A 470 9.57 22.24 -3.22
CA PRO A 470 8.38 21.54 -2.76
C PRO A 470 7.10 22.38 -2.75
N ASN A 471 7.19 23.60 -2.21
CA ASN A 471 6.03 24.47 -2.00
C ASN A 471 5.48 24.97 -3.33
N GLN A 472 6.37 25.39 -4.23
CA GLN A 472 5.98 25.84 -5.56
C GLN A 472 5.38 24.69 -6.38
N LEU A 473 5.98 23.51 -6.34
CA LEU A 473 5.48 22.32 -7.05
C LEU A 473 4.06 21.96 -6.61
N THR A 474 3.82 21.82 -5.30
CA THR A 474 2.50 21.51 -4.75
C THR A 474 1.48 22.60 -5.10
N ALA A 475 1.83 23.88 -4.95
CA ALA A 475 0.94 24.99 -5.28
C ALA A 475 0.57 25.02 -6.77
N LYS A 476 1.50 24.69 -7.66
CA LYS A 476 1.27 24.72 -9.12
C LYS A 476 0.44 23.56 -9.61
N VAL A 477 0.62 22.36 -9.03
CA VAL A 477 -0.29 21.22 -9.28
C VAL A 477 -1.72 21.61 -8.94
N ALA A 478 -1.95 22.15 -7.74
CA ALA A 478 -3.28 22.55 -7.29
C ALA A 478 -3.90 23.68 -8.13
N ALA A 479 -3.09 24.63 -8.62
CA ALA A 479 -3.58 25.78 -9.38
C ALA A 479 -3.90 25.46 -10.85
N LEU A 480 -3.28 24.42 -11.42
CA LEU A 480 -3.37 24.11 -12.85
C LEU A 480 -4.23 22.88 -13.17
N LYS A 481 -4.64 22.08 -12.16
CA LYS A 481 -5.49 20.90 -12.36
C LYS A 481 -6.84 21.27 -12.95
#